data_AF-A0A9E1S8Y4-F1
#
_entry.id   AF-A0A9E1S8Y4-F1
#
_cell.length_a   1.000
_cell.length_b   1.000
_cell.length_c   1.000
_cell.angle_alpha   90.00
_cell.angle_beta   90.00
_cell.angle_gamma   90.00
#
_symmetry.space_group_name_H-M   'P 1'
#
loop_
_entity.id
_entity.type
_entity.pdbx_description
1 polymer ?
#
loop_
_entity_poly.entity_id
_entity_poly.type
_entity_poly.pdbx_seq_one_letter_code
_entity_poly.pdbx_strand_id
1 'polypeptide(L)'
;MIENRDNKILTLKKEGLYCPAGDFYIDPRGQVKRALITHAHSDHARSGHDNYLCSDSCRPLLQVRVGQKNKIESVPFGKKQKIK
;
A
#
# COMPACT_ATOMS: atom_id res chain seq x y z
N MET A 1 -20.13 24.96 19.78
CA MET A 1 -20.23 23.76 18.92
C MET A 1 -18.82 23.26 18.68
N ILE A 2 -18.45 22.13 19.28
CA ILE A 2 -17.18 21.48 18.98
C ILE A 2 -17.43 20.69 17.69
N GLU A 3 -16.84 21.14 16.57
CA GLU A 3 -16.85 20.36 15.34
C GLU A 3 -16.18 19.01 15.61
N ASN A 4 -16.95 17.93 15.52
CA ASN A 4 -16.41 16.58 15.48
C ASN A 4 -15.60 16.43 14.18
N ARG A 5 -14.30 16.71 14.23
CA ARG A 5 -13.37 16.33 13.17
C ARG A 5 -13.07 14.86 13.33
N ASP A 6 -13.94 14.01 12.80
CA ASP A 6 -13.62 12.62 12.49
C ASP A 6 -12.59 12.58 11.34
N ASN A 7 -11.39 13.10 11.58
CA ASN A 7 -10.24 13.02 10.69
C ASN A 7 -9.65 11.61 10.77
N LYS A 8 -10.41 10.62 10.29
CA LYS A 8 -9.94 9.23 10.22
C LYS A 8 -8.81 9.12 9.20
N ILE A 9 -7.59 9.08 9.71
CA ILE A 9 -6.38 8.83 8.92
C ILE A 9 -6.42 7.42 8.31
N LEU A 10 -6.88 6.43 9.10
CA LEU A 10 -7.06 5.04 8.67
C LEU A 10 -8.47 4.55 9.01
N THR A 11 -9.03 3.73 8.11
CA THR A 11 -10.30 3.03 8.30
C THR A 11 -10.09 1.55 8.06
N LEU A 12 -10.60 0.71 8.96
CA LEU A 12 -10.63 -0.73 8.74
C LEU A 12 -11.70 -1.08 7.70
N LYS A 13 -11.30 -1.84 6.68
CA LYS A 13 -12.17 -2.45 5.67
C LYS A 13 -11.90 -3.94 5.62
N LYS A 14 -12.73 -4.67 4.84
CA LYS A 14 -12.59 -6.13 4.66
C LYS A 14 -11.19 -6.50 4.15
N GLU A 15 -10.64 -5.68 3.26
CA GLU A 15 -9.35 -5.89 2.61
C GLU A 15 -8.16 -5.50 3.49
N GLY A 16 -8.37 -4.70 4.55
CA GLY A 16 -7.29 -4.26 5.46
C GLY A 16 -7.43 -2.81 5.91
N LEU A 17 -6.29 -2.20 6.27
CA LEU A 17 -6.21 -0.79 6.67
C LEU A 17 -6.25 0.10 5.42
N TYR A 18 -7.29 0.91 5.30
CA TYR A 18 -7.46 1.85 4.20
C TYR A 18 -7.15 3.29 4.64
N CYS A 19 -6.35 4.00 3.84
CA CYS A 19 -6.09 5.43 4.00
C CYS A 19 -6.96 6.22 3.02
N PRO A 20 -8.02 6.92 3.48
CA PRO A 20 -8.89 7.69 2.57
C PRO A 20 -8.17 8.84 1.88
N ALA A 21 -7.22 9.49 2.57
CA ALA A 21 -6.52 10.66 2.05
C ALA A 21 -5.57 10.33 0.87
N GLY A 22 -5.04 9.10 0.82
CA GLY A 22 -4.17 8.63 -0.28
C GLY A 22 -4.83 7.61 -1.20
N ASP A 23 -6.08 7.21 -0.91
CA ASP A 23 -6.82 6.15 -1.60
C ASP A 23 -5.96 4.90 -1.84
N PHE A 24 -5.41 4.33 -0.77
CA PHE A 24 -4.63 3.09 -0.81
C PHE A 24 -4.89 2.22 0.42
N TYR A 25 -4.56 0.94 0.31
CA TYR A 25 -4.57 0.00 1.43
C TYR A 25 -3.15 -0.31 1.86
N ILE A 26 -2.93 -0.46 3.17
CA ILE A 26 -1.66 -0.87 3.77
C ILE A 26 -1.73 -2.39 3.98
N ASP A 27 -0.76 -3.11 3.39
CA ASP A 27 -0.63 -4.57 3.50
C ASP A 27 -1.97 -5.33 3.39
N PRO A 28 -2.72 -5.12 2.29
CA PRO A 28 -4.05 -5.68 2.15
C PRO A 28 -4.04 -7.22 2.10
N ARG A 29 -5.07 -7.82 2.70
CA ARG A 29 -5.28 -9.27 2.70
C ARG A 29 -6.05 -9.77 1.46
N GLY A 30 -6.71 -8.86 0.74
CA GLY A 30 -7.50 -9.13 -0.47
C GLY A 30 -7.14 -8.20 -1.63
N GLN A 31 -7.59 -8.52 -2.85
CA GLN A 31 -7.32 -7.72 -4.05
C GLN A 31 -7.83 -6.28 -3.90
N VAL A 32 -6.99 -5.30 -4.28
CA VAL A 32 -7.29 -3.86 -4.21
C VAL A 32 -6.63 -3.13 -5.36
N LYS A 33 -7.09 -1.90 -5.61
CA LYS A 33 -6.57 -1.02 -6.65
C LYS A 33 -5.15 -0.51 -6.38
N ARG A 34 -4.83 -0.19 -5.11
CA ARG A 34 -3.52 0.36 -4.69
C ARG A 34 -3.10 -0.25 -3.36
N ALA A 35 -2.03 -1.03 -3.38
CA ALA A 35 -1.44 -1.66 -2.22
C ALA A 35 -0.11 -0.98 -1.86
N LEU A 36 -0.07 -0.36 -0.68
CA LEU A 36 1.18 0.07 -0.06
C LEU A 36 1.73 -1.10 0.76
N ILE A 37 2.87 -1.64 0.34
CA ILE A 37 3.53 -2.77 0.99
C ILE A 37 4.63 -2.24 1.92
N THR A 38 4.46 -2.45 3.23
CA THR A 38 5.36 -1.92 4.25
C THR A 38 6.74 -2.59 4.20
N HIS A 39 6.74 -3.90 4.02
CA HIS A 39 7.93 -4.72 3.85
C HIS A 39 7.56 -6.01 3.13
N ALA A 40 8.52 -6.64 2.46
CA ALA A 40 8.20 -7.65 1.48
C ALA A 40 7.82 -9.03 2.05
N HIS A 41 7.69 -9.25 3.37
CA HIS A 41 7.36 -10.60 3.89
C HIS A 41 6.08 -11.17 3.26
N SER A 42 6.01 -12.50 3.13
CA SER A 42 4.98 -13.19 2.33
C SER A 42 3.56 -13.01 2.87
N ASP A 43 3.40 -12.72 4.16
CA ASP A 43 2.13 -12.38 4.79
C ASP A 43 1.58 -11.01 4.37
N HIS A 44 2.47 -10.10 3.92
CA HIS A 44 2.14 -8.77 3.40
C HIS A 44 2.17 -8.69 1.86
N ALA A 45 3.17 -9.32 1.23
CA ALA A 45 3.45 -9.27 -0.21
C ALA A 45 2.55 -10.23 -1.02
N ARG A 46 1.24 -9.99 -0.97
CA ARG A 46 0.24 -10.79 -1.71
C ARG A 46 0.13 -10.33 -3.16
N SER A 47 0.02 -11.29 -4.09
CA SER A 47 -0.19 -11.01 -5.50
C SER A 47 -1.67 -10.69 -5.80
N GLY A 48 -1.93 -10.11 -6.98
CA GLY A 48 -3.27 -9.84 -7.49
C GLY A 48 -3.77 -8.40 -7.34
N HIS A 49 -3.04 -7.49 -6.68
CA HIS A 49 -3.39 -6.06 -6.66
C HIS A 49 -3.05 -5.38 -8.00
N ASP A 50 -3.78 -4.31 -8.34
CA ASP A 50 -3.57 -3.63 -9.62
C ASP A 50 -2.27 -2.80 -9.65
N ASN A 51 -1.94 -2.17 -8.52
CA ASN A 51 -0.74 -1.34 -8.35
C ASN A 51 -0.14 -1.55 -6.96
N TYR A 52 1.19 -1.58 -6.90
CA TYR A 52 1.97 -1.73 -5.67
C TYR A 52 2.85 -0.51 -5.47
N LEU A 53 2.98 -0.07 -4.23
CA LEU A 53 3.93 0.96 -3.81
C LEU A 53 4.76 0.42 -2.63
N CYS A 54 6.07 0.57 -2.68
CA CYS A 54 6.96 0.16 -1.58
C CYS A 54 8.21 1.06 -1.50
N SER A 55 9.11 0.79 -0.55
CA SER A 55 10.45 1.39 -0.59
C SER A 55 11.30 0.78 -1.72
N ASP A 56 12.33 1.48 -2.19
CA ASP A 56 13.29 0.92 -3.16
C ASP A 56 13.97 -0.36 -2.64
N SER A 57 14.28 -0.41 -1.34
CA SER A 57 14.86 -1.61 -0.71
C SER A 57 13.89 -2.80 -0.67
N CYS A 58 12.58 -2.56 -0.67
CA CYS A 58 11.55 -3.58 -0.68
C CYS A 58 11.31 -4.15 -2.09
N ARG A 59 11.49 -3.32 -3.13
CA ARG A 59 11.10 -3.63 -4.51
C ARG A 59 11.66 -4.96 -5.04
N PRO A 60 12.97 -5.31 -4.92
CA PRO A 60 13.49 -6.53 -5.53
C PRO A 60 12.82 -7.79 -5.00
N LEU A 61 12.66 -7.87 -3.67
CA LEU A 61 12.02 -9.02 -3.02
C LEU A 61 10.51 -9.04 -3.25
N LEU A 62 9.88 -7.87 -3.26
CA LEU A 62 8.46 -7.75 -3.59
C LEU A 62 8.17 -8.27 -5.01
N GLN A 63 8.99 -7.89 -6.01
CA GLN A 63 8.84 -8.29 -7.40
C GLN A 63 8.89 -9.82 -7.57
N VAL A 64 9.80 -10.50 -6.86
CA VAL A 64 9.89 -11.96 -6.85
C VAL A 64 8.62 -12.59 -6.29
N ARG A 65 8.06 -12.02 -5.22
CA ARG A 65 6.88 -12.57 -4.52
C ARG A 65 5.58 -12.34 -5.25
N VAL A 66 5.34 -11.14 -5.77
CA VAL A 66 4.05 -10.80 -6.40
C VAL A 66 4.03 -11.18 -7.88
N GLY A 67 5.20 -11.31 -8.51
CA GLY A 67 5.39 -11.71 -9.90
C GLY A 67 5.91 -10.57 -10.78
N GLN A 68 6.74 -10.91 -11.77
CA GLN A 68 7.51 -9.97 -12.61
C GLN A 68 6.67 -9.01 -13.47
N LYS A 69 5.40 -9.35 -13.72
CA LYS A 69 4.50 -8.55 -14.57
C LYS A 69 3.72 -7.48 -13.81
N ASN A 70 3.78 -7.47 -12.48
CA ASN A 70 3.03 -6.51 -11.68
C ASN A 70 3.64 -5.11 -11.75
N LYS A 71 2.76 -4.10 -11.70
CA LYS A 71 3.14 -2.69 -11.64
C LYS A 71 3.58 -2.34 -10.22
N ILE A 72 4.89 -2.23 -10.01
CA ILE A 72 5.47 -1.83 -8.73
C ILE A 72 6.10 -0.45 -8.91
N GLU A 73 5.62 0.52 -8.15
CA GLU A 73 6.28 1.80 -7.92
C GLU A 73 7.10 1.71 -6.63
N SER A 74 8.23 2.39 -6.59
CA SER A 74 9.08 2.41 -5.40
C SER A 74 9.63 3.81 -5.13
N VAL A 75 9.86 4.11 -3.85
CA VAL A 75 10.32 5.42 -3.40
C VAL A 75 11.56 5.26 -2.51
N PRO A 76 12.62 6.06 -2.69
CA PRO A 76 13.75 6.07 -1.77
C PRO A 76 13.35 6.59 -0.39
N PHE A 77 14.01 6.12 0.67
CA PHE A 77 13.83 6.70 1.99
C PHE A 77 14.14 8.22 1.99
N GLY A 78 13.39 8.97 2.78
CA GLY A 78 13.50 10.44 2.86
C GLY A 78 12.92 11.21 1.67
N LYS A 79 12.42 10.53 0.63
CA LYS A 79 11.74 11.19 -0.49
C LYS A 79 10.23 11.23 -0.26
N LYS A 80 9.62 12.35 -0.65
CA LYS A 80 8.16 12.54 -0.63
C LYS A 80 7.58 12.12 -1.98
N GLN A 81 6.49 11.38 -1.94
CA GLN A 81 5.73 10.96 -3.12
C GLN A 81 4.28 11.43 -2.98
N LYS A 82 3.71 11.98 -4.06
CA LYS A 82 2.27 12.23 -4.15
C LYS A 82 1.62 11.05 -4.87
N ILE A 83 0.66 10.41 -4.21
CA ILE A 83 -0.11 9.29 -4.78
C ILE A 83 -1.26 9.90 -5.58
N LYS A 84 -1.36 9.55 -6.86
CA LYS A 84 -2.43 10.00 -7.78
C LYS A 84 -3.60 9.05 -7.72
#